data_AF-A0A673I8C1-F1
#
_entry.id   AF-A0A673I8C1-F1
#
_cell.length_a   1.000
_cell.length_b   1.000
_cell.length_c   1.000
_cell.angle_alpha   90.00
_cell.angle_beta   90.00
_cell.angle_gamma   90.00
#
_symmetry.space_group_name_H-M   'P 1'
#
loop_
_entity.id
_entity.type
_entity.pdbx_description
1 polymer ?
#
loop_
_entity_poly.entity_id
_entity_poly.type
_entity_poly.pdbx_seq_one_letter_code
_entity_poly.pdbx_strand_id
1 'polypeptide(L)'
;KLSGCWSSLWPLWPLLLAGLFLSAGALEFGGAPGQWARYARWEAGSIGELSFSLKTNVSKALVLYLDDGGNCDFLELLIGGGHLQLRFAIHCAEPAALQMETRVSDDRWHMVLLTRNYRETMLMVDGETKVAEVRSKRKEMAVVSDLFVGGIPPDVRLSALTSSTVKYEPPFMGLISNLKVGEMPPTVLNSNGIHNDLEYLCVKQNPCLNGGYCSVQFGEVYCDCSHTRFRGKYCKEGKTFLLLLCDIYPLGKLGGP
;
A
#
# COMPACT_ATOMS: atom_id res chain seq x y z
N LYS A 1 -25.98 -60.01 22.54
CA LYS A 1 -27.18 -59.39 21.95
C LYS A 1 -26.81 -57.96 21.60
N LEU A 2 -26.92 -57.63 20.30
CA LEU A 2 -27.15 -56.32 19.64
C LEU A 2 -26.68 -55.04 20.37
N SER A 3 -26.04 -54.05 19.76
CA SER A 3 -26.04 -53.60 18.36
C SER A 3 -25.04 -52.45 18.24
N GLY A 4 -24.35 -52.35 17.10
CA GLY A 4 -23.37 -51.30 16.85
C GLY A 4 -23.98 -49.94 16.48
N CYS A 5 -23.11 -48.95 16.34
CA CYS A 5 -23.32 -47.83 15.43
C CYS A 5 -21.98 -47.51 14.77
N TRP A 6 -21.83 -47.92 13.51
CA TRP A 6 -20.83 -47.39 12.59
C TRP A 6 -21.22 -45.95 12.24
N SER A 7 -20.41 -44.98 12.64
CA SER A 7 -20.44 -43.65 12.04
C SER A 7 -19.14 -43.46 11.26
N SER A 8 -19.29 -43.64 9.96
CA SER A 8 -18.39 -43.29 8.86
C SER A 8 -17.43 -42.13 9.15
N LEU A 9 -16.12 -42.42 9.22
CA LEU A 9 -15.08 -41.43 8.96
C LEU A 9 -15.10 -41.08 7.48
N TRP A 10 -15.71 -39.95 7.14
CA TRP A 10 -15.42 -39.27 5.88
C TRP A 10 -14.16 -38.41 6.09
N PRO A 11 -13.14 -38.48 5.23
CA PRO A 11 -11.95 -37.67 5.39
C PRO A 11 -12.27 -36.25 4.93
N LEU A 12 -12.60 -35.35 5.86
CA LEU A 12 -12.67 -33.91 5.61
C LEU A 12 -11.26 -33.31 5.63
N TRP A 13 -10.44 -33.71 4.66
CA TRP A 13 -9.42 -32.82 4.12
C TRP A 13 -9.89 -32.51 2.69
N PRO A 14 -9.84 -31.28 2.12
CA PRO A 14 -9.24 -30.04 2.60
C PRO A 14 -10.14 -28.80 2.34
N LEU A 15 -10.67 -28.14 3.37
CA LEU A 15 -11.34 -26.83 3.23
C LEU A 15 -10.72 -25.77 4.16
N LEU A 16 -9.40 -25.85 4.36
CA LEU A 16 -8.63 -24.85 5.10
C LEU A 16 -7.61 -24.14 4.19
N LEU A 17 -8.05 -23.74 3.00
CA LEU A 17 -7.25 -22.92 2.07
C LEU A 17 -7.98 -21.66 1.60
N ALA A 18 -8.94 -21.17 2.38
CA ALA A 18 -9.57 -19.88 2.12
C ALA A 18 -9.13 -18.86 3.17
N GLY A 19 -8.16 -18.02 2.78
CA GLY A 19 -8.08 -16.66 3.29
C GLY A 19 -6.94 -16.34 4.26
N LEU A 20 -5.70 -16.73 3.96
CA LEU A 20 -4.62 -15.75 4.19
C LEU A 20 -4.69 -14.74 3.05
N PHE A 21 -5.66 -13.83 3.12
CA PHE A 21 -5.43 -12.51 2.55
C PHE A 21 -4.36 -11.90 3.44
N LEU A 22 -3.09 -12.02 3.04
CA LEU A 22 -2.10 -11.06 3.47
C LEU A 22 -2.68 -9.71 3.03
N SER A 23 -3.21 -8.95 3.99
CA SER A 23 -3.48 -7.54 3.80
C SER A 23 -2.12 -6.90 3.57
N ALA A 24 -1.70 -6.83 2.32
CA ALA A 24 -0.61 -5.96 1.94
C ALA A 24 -1.08 -4.54 2.27
N GLY A 25 -0.49 -3.93 3.29
CA GLY A 25 -0.87 -2.60 3.73
C GLY A 25 -0.78 -1.62 2.56
N ALA A 26 -1.80 -0.81 2.39
CA ALA A 26 -1.75 0.38 1.56
C ALA A 26 -1.22 1.58 2.38
N LEU A 27 -0.70 2.56 1.67
CA LEU A 27 -0.43 3.89 2.23
C LEU A 27 -1.54 4.82 1.76
N GLU A 28 -2.12 5.53 2.72
CA GLU A 28 -3.13 6.55 2.48
C GLU A 28 -2.47 7.92 2.35
N PHE A 29 -2.69 8.52 1.18
CA PHE A 29 -2.35 9.89 0.89
C PHE A 29 -3.62 10.73 1.01
N GLY A 30 -3.76 11.44 2.14
CA GLY A 30 -4.95 12.23 2.45
C GLY A 30 -5.08 13.53 1.63
N GLY A 31 -4.09 13.87 0.81
CA GLY A 31 -4.05 15.11 0.03
C GLY A 31 -3.48 16.30 0.81
N ALA A 32 -2.77 16.05 1.92
CA ALA A 32 -2.19 17.13 2.72
C ALA A 32 -1.13 17.90 1.89
N PRO A 33 -1.06 19.24 2.02
CA PRO A 33 -0.03 20.03 1.34
C PRO A 33 1.38 19.56 1.72
N GLY A 34 2.22 19.29 0.73
CA GLY A 34 3.59 18.81 0.96
C GLY A 34 3.68 17.41 1.55
N GLN A 35 2.66 16.56 1.36
CA GLN A 35 2.77 15.13 1.67
C GLN A 35 3.65 14.40 0.66
N TRP A 36 4.32 13.34 1.10
CA TRP A 36 5.15 12.48 0.27
C TRP A 36 5.57 11.23 1.05
N ALA A 37 5.89 10.16 0.33
CA ALA A 37 6.65 9.02 0.83
C ALA A 37 7.98 8.93 0.08
N ARG A 38 9.08 8.69 0.79
CA ARG A 38 10.42 8.51 0.22
C ARG A 38 10.88 7.08 0.46
N TYR A 39 11.25 6.42 -0.62
CA TYR A 39 11.75 5.05 -0.62
C TYR A 39 13.20 5.01 -1.07
N ALA A 40 13.89 3.93 -0.74
CA ALA A 40 15.21 3.65 -1.29
C ALA A 40 15.19 3.74 -2.81
N ARG A 41 16.27 4.28 -3.38
CA ARG A 41 16.44 4.47 -4.82
C ARG A 41 16.10 3.20 -5.61
N TRP A 42 15.29 3.37 -6.64
CA TRP A 42 15.16 2.39 -7.71
C TRP A 42 16.30 2.62 -8.72
N GLU A 43 17.16 1.61 -8.88
CA GLU A 43 18.26 1.63 -9.85
C GLU A 43 17.73 1.45 -11.29
N ALA A 44 16.93 2.40 -11.76
CA ALA A 44 16.25 2.40 -13.06
C ALA A 44 17.19 2.79 -14.24
N GLY A 45 18.50 2.58 -14.10
CA GLY A 45 19.48 3.07 -15.08
C GLY A 45 19.49 2.28 -16.39
N SER A 46 19.37 0.96 -16.29
CA SER A 46 19.41 0.03 -17.44
C SER A 46 18.10 -0.73 -17.57
N ILE A 47 18.03 -1.93 -16.99
CA ILE A 47 16.83 -2.78 -16.97
C ILE A 47 16.29 -2.78 -15.55
N GLY A 48 14.98 -2.66 -15.41
CA GLY A 48 14.35 -2.71 -14.10
C GLY A 48 12.84 -2.71 -14.18
N GLU A 49 12.21 -3.10 -13.09
CA GLU A 49 10.77 -3.16 -12.96
C GLU A 49 10.33 -2.48 -11.66
N LEU A 50 9.23 -1.73 -11.72
CA LEU A 50 8.54 -1.18 -10.57
C LEU A 50 7.04 -1.42 -10.74
N SER A 51 6.40 -2.00 -9.74
CA SER A 51 4.95 -2.26 -9.75
C SER A 51 4.28 -1.80 -8.48
N PHE A 52 3.02 -1.40 -8.59
CA PHE A 52 2.16 -1.03 -7.45
C PHE A 52 0.69 -1.09 -7.86
N SER A 53 -0.21 -1.04 -6.88
CA SER A 53 -1.63 -0.81 -7.12
C SER A 53 -2.03 0.54 -6.56
N LEU A 54 -2.89 1.27 -7.27
CA LEU A 54 -3.41 2.55 -6.82
C LEU A 54 -4.93 2.58 -6.86
N LYS A 55 -5.54 3.35 -5.96
CA LYS A 55 -6.96 3.68 -5.98
C LYS A 55 -7.12 5.18 -5.70
N THR A 56 -7.82 5.89 -6.58
CA THR A 56 -8.01 7.34 -6.47
C THR A 56 -9.25 7.82 -7.22
N ASN A 57 -9.75 9.00 -6.86
CA ASN A 57 -10.76 9.75 -7.61
C ASN A 57 -10.22 11.08 -8.18
N VAL A 58 -8.93 11.38 -8.02
CA VAL A 58 -8.35 12.65 -8.48
C VAL A 58 -7.97 12.59 -9.96
N SER A 59 -8.22 13.68 -10.68
CA SER A 59 -7.93 13.79 -12.10
C SER A 59 -6.59 14.42 -12.44
N LYS A 60 -5.87 14.93 -11.43
CA LYS A 60 -4.55 15.53 -11.58
C LYS A 60 -3.72 15.29 -10.31
N ALA A 61 -2.51 14.74 -10.44
CA ALA A 61 -1.60 14.49 -9.31
C ALA A 61 -0.19 14.08 -9.76
N LEU A 62 0.81 14.32 -8.90
CA LEU A 62 2.10 13.62 -8.96
C LEU A 62 2.02 12.26 -8.26
N VAL A 63 2.31 11.17 -8.98
CA VAL A 63 2.28 9.81 -8.44
C VAL A 63 3.69 9.33 -8.07
N LEU A 64 4.65 9.40 -8.99
CA LEU A 64 6.04 8.99 -8.76
C LEU A 64 7.03 10.00 -9.33
N TYR A 65 8.17 10.17 -8.68
CA TYR A 65 9.29 10.98 -9.17
C TYR A 65 10.65 10.40 -8.77
N LEU A 66 11.60 10.40 -9.72
CA LEU A 66 13.03 10.21 -9.48
C LEU A 66 13.85 10.96 -10.53
N ASP A 67 15.09 11.32 -10.20
CA ASP A 67 15.99 12.03 -11.11
C ASP A 67 17.49 11.83 -10.79
N ASP A 68 18.34 12.51 -11.55
CA ASP A 68 19.79 12.58 -11.36
C ASP A 68 20.26 13.78 -10.51
N GLY A 69 19.38 14.33 -9.66
CA GLY A 69 19.72 15.39 -8.72
C GLY A 69 19.79 16.79 -9.34
N GLY A 70 18.91 17.09 -10.28
CA GLY A 70 18.79 18.44 -10.87
C GLY A 70 19.61 18.67 -12.13
N ASN A 71 20.03 17.61 -12.81
CA ASN A 71 20.86 17.72 -14.00
C ASN A 71 20.01 17.51 -15.26
N CYS A 72 19.88 16.28 -15.79
CA CYS A 72 19.26 16.06 -17.10
C CYS A 72 18.37 14.82 -17.22
N ASP A 73 18.44 13.91 -16.27
CA ASP A 73 17.73 12.64 -16.29
C ASP A 73 16.63 12.62 -15.25
N PHE A 74 15.42 12.26 -15.67
CA PHE A 74 14.29 12.12 -14.76
C PHE A 74 13.29 11.09 -15.29
N LEU A 75 12.47 10.58 -14.37
CA LEU A 75 11.27 9.82 -14.66
C LEU A 75 10.16 10.30 -13.72
N GLU A 76 9.03 10.69 -14.28
CA GLU A 76 7.85 11.12 -13.53
C GLU A 76 6.60 10.38 -14.04
N LEU A 77 5.75 9.96 -13.09
CA LEU A 77 4.43 9.42 -13.36
C LEU A 77 3.40 10.35 -12.75
N LEU A 78 2.48 10.81 -13.57
CA LEU A 78 1.45 11.79 -13.25
C LEU A 78 0.06 11.19 -13.51
N ILE A 79 -0.96 11.76 -12.88
CA ILE A 79 -2.34 11.67 -13.35
C ILE A 79 -2.64 12.98 -14.07
N GLY A 80 -3.18 12.90 -15.28
CA GLY A 80 -3.64 14.05 -16.07
C GLY A 80 -4.95 13.71 -16.75
N GLY A 81 -5.99 14.53 -16.54
CA GLY A 81 -7.33 14.24 -17.05
C GLY A 81 -7.95 12.95 -16.52
N GLY A 82 -7.44 12.42 -15.39
CA GLY A 82 -7.87 11.13 -14.83
C GLY A 82 -7.19 9.90 -15.42
N HIS A 83 -6.18 10.07 -16.27
CA HIS A 83 -5.39 9.00 -16.88
C HIS A 83 -3.93 9.08 -16.42
N LEU A 84 -3.24 7.95 -16.39
CA LEU A 84 -1.80 7.95 -16.10
C LEU A 84 -0.99 8.48 -17.29
N GLN A 85 -0.04 9.36 -16.99
CA GLN A 85 0.89 9.97 -17.92
C GLN A 85 2.32 9.74 -17.42
N LEU A 86 3.15 9.10 -18.23
CA LEU A 86 4.57 8.90 -17.94
C LEU A 86 5.39 9.87 -18.79
N ARG A 87 6.38 10.51 -18.17
CA ARG A 87 7.38 11.32 -18.87
C ARG A 87 8.78 10.98 -18.35
N PHE A 88 9.76 10.90 -19.24
CA PHE A 88 11.14 10.67 -18.85
C PHE A 88 12.12 11.24 -19.88
N ALA A 89 13.29 11.65 -19.40
CA ALA A 89 14.38 12.13 -20.25
C ALA A 89 15.69 11.44 -19.86
N ILE A 90 16.57 11.30 -20.85
CA ILE A 90 17.93 10.77 -20.66
C ILE A 90 18.90 11.70 -21.38
N HIS A 91 19.91 12.17 -20.66
CA HIS A 91 21.01 12.98 -21.17
C HIS A 91 20.54 14.23 -21.92
N CYS A 92 19.65 14.98 -21.27
CA CYS A 92 19.11 16.28 -21.71
C CYS A 92 18.36 16.21 -23.05
N ALA A 93 17.98 15.01 -23.49
CA ALA A 93 17.15 14.84 -24.67
C ALA A 93 15.72 15.35 -24.44
N GLU A 94 15.02 15.66 -25.53
CA GLU A 94 13.57 15.93 -25.49
C GLU A 94 12.87 14.78 -24.73
N PRO A 95 12.08 15.07 -23.67
CA PRO A 95 11.43 14.03 -22.88
C PRO A 95 10.50 13.16 -23.73
N ALA A 96 10.62 11.84 -23.59
CA ALA A 96 9.61 10.93 -24.07
C ALA A 96 8.39 11.01 -23.16
N ALA A 97 7.19 10.90 -23.75
CA ALA A 97 5.92 10.95 -23.03
C ALA A 97 4.96 9.90 -23.57
N LEU A 98 4.16 9.31 -22.68
CA LEU A 98 3.01 8.48 -23.03
C LEU A 98 1.84 8.78 -22.11
N GLN A 99 0.63 8.54 -22.61
CA GLN A 99 -0.61 8.66 -21.86
C GLN A 99 -1.46 7.42 -22.08
N MET A 100 -1.94 6.84 -20.98
CA MET A 100 -2.84 5.69 -20.99
C MET A 100 -4.28 6.10 -21.34
N GLU A 101 -5.04 5.19 -21.92
CA GLU A 101 -6.48 5.38 -22.18
C GLU A 101 -7.32 4.94 -20.98
N THR A 102 -6.81 4.02 -20.18
CA THR A 102 -7.44 3.58 -18.94
C THR A 102 -7.56 4.76 -17.99
N ARG A 103 -8.79 5.05 -17.57
CA ARG A 103 -9.09 6.08 -16.59
C ARG A 103 -8.91 5.47 -15.20
N VAL A 104 -8.02 6.06 -14.40
CA VAL A 104 -7.69 5.57 -13.03
C VAL A 104 -8.38 6.36 -11.92
N SER A 105 -9.07 7.43 -12.28
CA SER A 105 -9.79 8.35 -11.38
C SER A 105 -11.24 7.92 -11.14
N ASP A 106 -11.47 6.62 -10.95
CA ASP A 106 -12.80 6.01 -10.85
C ASP A 106 -13.07 5.37 -9.48
N ASP A 107 -12.18 5.60 -8.50
CA ASP A 107 -12.20 5.03 -7.16
C ASP A 107 -12.11 3.49 -7.12
N ARG A 108 -11.54 2.86 -8.14
CA ARG A 108 -11.22 1.42 -8.16
C ARG A 108 -9.72 1.19 -8.07
N TRP A 109 -9.37 -0.06 -7.77
CA TRP A 109 -7.97 -0.49 -7.77
C TRP A 109 -7.51 -0.72 -9.21
N HIS A 110 -6.39 -0.08 -9.55
CA HIS A 110 -5.69 -0.26 -10.81
C HIS A 110 -4.29 -0.80 -10.54
N MET A 111 -3.88 -1.81 -11.30
CA MET A 111 -2.51 -2.34 -11.25
C MET A 111 -1.64 -1.57 -12.24
N VAL A 112 -0.51 -1.06 -11.75
CA VAL A 112 0.45 -0.29 -12.54
C VAL A 112 1.79 -1.01 -12.54
N LEU A 113 2.36 -1.14 -13.73
CA LEU A 113 3.67 -1.75 -13.96
C LEU A 113 4.51 -0.85 -14.87
N LEU A 114 5.68 -0.45 -14.39
CA LEU A 114 6.70 0.26 -15.12
C LEU A 114 7.87 -0.68 -15.39
N THR A 115 8.19 -0.90 -16.66
CA THR A 115 9.35 -1.70 -17.07
C THR A 115 10.31 -0.82 -17.86
N ARG A 116 11.55 -0.76 -17.40
CA ARG A 116 12.65 -0.03 -18.03
C ARG A 116 13.53 -1.00 -18.82
N ASN A 117 13.88 -0.58 -20.03
CA ASN A 117 14.86 -1.25 -20.87
C ASN A 117 15.70 -0.20 -21.60
N TYR A 118 16.76 0.29 -20.95
CA TYR A 118 17.63 1.35 -21.44
C TYR A 118 16.85 2.63 -21.82
N ARG A 119 16.71 2.91 -23.12
CA ARG A 119 16.00 4.09 -23.65
C ARG A 119 14.49 3.92 -23.71
N GLU A 120 14.02 2.69 -23.59
CA GLU A 120 12.60 2.35 -23.64
C GLU A 120 12.04 2.25 -22.23
N THR A 121 10.86 2.83 -22.03
CA THR A 121 10.05 2.59 -20.83
C THR A 121 8.65 2.17 -21.24
N MET A 122 8.22 1.02 -20.74
CA MET A 122 6.87 0.50 -20.87
C MET A 122 6.05 0.86 -19.63
N LEU A 123 4.83 1.32 -19.84
CA LEU A 123 3.82 1.48 -18.82
C LEU A 123 2.65 0.54 -19.13
N MET A 124 2.27 -0.27 -18.14
CA MET A 124 1.08 -1.11 -18.19
C MET A 124 0.11 -0.71 -17.08
N VAL A 125 -1.18 -0.60 -17.43
CA VAL A 125 -2.29 -0.29 -16.52
C VAL A 125 -3.45 -1.24 -16.83
N ASP A 126 -3.81 -2.11 -15.89
CA ASP A 126 -4.88 -3.12 -16.03
C ASP A 126 -4.82 -3.94 -17.34
N GLY A 127 -3.61 -4.20 -17.83
CA GLY A 127 -3.37 -4.92 -19.08
C GLY A 127 -3.28 -4.04 -20.34
N GLU A 128 -3.71 -2.78 -20.31
CA GLU A 128 -3.35 -1.81 -21.35
C GLU A 128 -1.85 -1.54 -21.28
N THR A 129 -1.14 -1.62 -22.40
CA THR A 129 0.32 -1.45 -22.43
C THR A 129 0.72 -0.42 -23.48
N LYS A 130 1.56 0.54 -23.09
CA LYS A 130 2.19 1.52 -23.99
C LYS A 130 3.69 1.58 -23.74
N VAL A 131 4.45 1.80 -24.80
CA VAL A 131 5.91 1.93 -24.75
C VAL A 131 6.29 3.26 -25.36
N ALA A 132 7.25 3.96 -24.74
CA ALA A 132 7.91 5.11 -25.33
C ALA A 132 9.43 4.92 -25.30
N GLU A 133 10.12 5.47 -26.28
CA GLU A 133 11.58 5.51 -26.35
C GLU A 133 12.04 6.97 -26.39
N VAL A 134 13.04 7.30 -25.56
CA VAL A 134 13.68 8.62 -25.62
C VAL A 134 14.77 8.65 -26.69
N ARG A 135 14.75 9.70 -27.52
CA ARG A 135 15.75 9.93 -28.57
C ARG A 135 17.04 10.53 -28.00
N SER A 136 17.75 9.74 -27.20
CA SER A 136 18.98 10.15 -26.52
C SER A 136 20.24 9.53 -27.14
N LYS A 137 21.38 10.22 -27.04
CA LYS A 137 22.70 9.65 -27.37
C LYS A 137 23.12 8.59 -26.35
N ARG A 138 22.79 8.79 -25.07
CA ARG A 138 23.06 7.83 -24.01
C ARG A 138 21.96 6.77 -23.96
N LYS A 139 22.33 5.53 -23.62
CA LYS A 139 21.35 4.44 -23.46
C LYS A 139 20.79 4.37 -22.04
N GLU A 140 21.66 4.53 -21.06
CA GLU A 140 21.32 4.39 -19.64
C GLU A 140 20.91 5.72 -19.03
N MET A 141 19.95 5.67 -18.11
CA MET A 141 19.59 6.81 -17.28
C MET A 141 20.51 6.91 -16.07
N ALA A 142 20.94 8.12 -15.71
CA ALA A 142 21.55 8.36 -14.42
C ALA A 142 20.44 8.54 -13.36
N VAL A 143 20.55 7.86 -12.23
CA VAL A 143 19.61 8.01 -11.10
C VAL A 143 20.40 8.30 -9.84
N VAL A 144 20.10 9.42 -9.19
CA VAL A 144 20.79 9.89 -7.98
C VAL A 144 19.79 10.09 -6.85
N SER A 145 18.57 10.55 -7.13
CA SER A 145 17.57 10.72 -6.09
C SER A 145 17.11 9.38 -5.50
N ASP A 146 16.46 9.48 -4.35
CA ASP A 146 15.56 8.44 -3.87
C ASP A 146 14.28 8.40 -4.72
N LEU A 147 13.44 7.38 -4.53
CA LEU A 147 12.13 7.29 -5.15
C LEU A 147 11.11 8.06 -4.29
N PHE A 148 10.47 9.06 -4.88
CA PHE A 148 9.37 9.81 -4.24
C PHE A 148 8.02 9.34 -4.76
N VAL A 149 7.06 9.18 -3.84
CA VAL A 149 5.70 8.70 -4.13
C VAL A 149 4.68 9.68 -3.54
N GLY A 150 3.66 10.00 -4.34
CA GLY A 150 2.50 10.82 -3.99
C GLY A 150 2.75 12.32 -3.76
N GLY A 151 3.99 12.76 -3.93
CA GLY A 151 4.44 14.15 -3.78
C GLY A 151 5.95 14.24 -3.59
N ILE A 152 6.47 15.45 -3.40
CA ILE A 152 7.87 15.71 -3.05
C ILE A 152 7.96 16.67 -1.85
N PRO A 153 9.07 16.65 -1.07
CA PRO A 153 9.23 17.55 0.07
C PRO A 153 9.24 19.03 -0.36
N PRO A 154 8.51 19.91 0.37
CA PRO A 154 8.34 21.31 -0.02
C PRO A 154 9.65 22.13 0.05
N ASP A 155 10.59 21.70 0.89
CA ASP A 155 11.91 22.28 1.12
C ASP A 155 12.94 21.89 0.05
N VAL A 156 12.62 20.95 -0.85
CA VAL A 156 13.49 20.62 -1.98
C VAL A 156 13.69 21.85 -2.87
N ARG A 157 14.96 22.17 -3.15
CA ARG A 157 15.36 23.28 -4.02
C ARG A 157 15.04 22.93 -5.48
N LEU A 158 14.58 23.91 -6.26
CA LEU A 158 14.31 23.71 -7.70
C LEU A 158 15.55 23.23 -8.46
N SER A 159 16.75 23.66 -8.05
CA SER A 159 18.02 23.23 -8.65
C SER A 159 18.41 21.79 -8.36
N ALA A 160 17.71 21.12 -7.44
CA ALA A 160 17.89 19.69 -7.16
C ALA A 160 16.83 18.82 -7.86
N LEU A 161 15.93 19.44 -8.64
CA LEU A 161 14.88 18.77 -9.41
C LEU A 161 15.17 18.94 -10.90
N THR A 162 15.40 17.84 -11.60
CA THR A 162 15.62 17.86 -13.05
C THR A 162 14.34 18.30 -13.78
N SER A 163 13.19 17.75 -13.39
CA SER A 163 11.88 18.24 -13.82
C SER A 163 11.30 19.14 -12.73
N SER A 164 11.71 20.41 -12.71
CA SER A 164 11.27 21.35 -11.66
C SER A 164 9.75 21.60 -11.63
N THR A 165 9.02 21.25 -12.70
CA THR A 165 7.55 21.38 -12.77
C THR A 165 6.83 20.51 -11.76
N VAL A 166 7.42 19.37 -11.35
CA VAL A 166 6.79 18.44 -10.39
C VAL A 166 6.51 19.08 -9.03
N LYS A 167 7.25 20.14 -8.67
CA LYS A 167 7.00 20.90 -7.43
C LYS A 167 5.64 21.60 -7.41
N TYR A 168 5.06 21.86 -8.58
CA TYR A 168 3.78 22.55 -8.73
C TYR A 168 2.62 21.61 -9.06
N GLU A 169 2.90 20.31 -9.19
CA GLU A 169 1.85 19.32 -9.35
C GLU A 169 1.13 19.10 -8.01
N PRO A 170 -0.21 18.95 -8.02
CA PRO A 170 -0.94 18.66 -6.80
C PRO A 170 -0.50 17.30 -6.23
N PRO A 171 -0.52 17.15 -4.89
CA PRO A 171 -0.16 15.88 -4.28
C PRO A 171 -1.22 14.82 -4.60
N PHE A 172 -0.80 13.56 -4.72
CA PHE A 172 -1.71 12.44 -4.96
C PHE A 172 -2.66 12.24 -3.80
N MET A 173 -3.96 12.06 -4.05
CA MET A 173 -4.92 11.71 -3.00
C MET A 173 -5.50 10.33 -3.30
N GLY A 174 -5.46 9.42 -2.32
CA GLY A 174 -5.92 8.05 -2.49
C GLY A 174 -5.03 7.04 -1.80
N LEU A 175 -5.06 5.81 -2.28
CA LEU A 175 -4.34 4.68 -1.71
C LEU A 175 -3.31 4.16 -2.71
N ILE A 176 -2.11 3.82 -2.22
CA ILE A 176 -1.09 3.09 -2.97
C ILE A 176 -0.69 1.86 -2.16
N SER A 177 -0.73 0.68 -2.76
CA SER A 177 -0.37 -0.59 -2.12
C SER A 177 0.57 -1.41 -3.00
N ASN A 178 1.18 -2.44 -2.42
CA ASN A 178 2.00 -3.41 -3.14
C ASN A 178 3.14 -2.79 -3.97
N LEU A 179 3.74 -1.69 -3.50
CA LEU A 179 4.91 -1.13 -4.17
C LEU A 179 6.06 -2.13 -4.13
N LYS A 180 6.60 -2.46 -5.30
CA LYS A 180 7.73 -3.37 -5.49
C LYS A 180 8.71 -2.81 -6.50
N VAL A 181 9.99 -3.09 -6.28
CA VAL A 181 11.08 -2.91 -7.24
C VAL A 181 11.62 -4.29 -7.58
N GLY A 182 11.41 -4.73 -8.82
CA GLY A 182 11.43 -6.14 -9.16
C GLY A 182 10.43 -6.92 -8.30
N GLU A 183 10.91 -7.97 -7.64
CA GLU A 183 10.07 -8.81 -6.77
C GLU A 183 9.98 -8.32 -5.31
N MET A 184 10.79 -7.32 -4.94
CA MET A 184 11.00 -6.93 -3.54
C MET A 184 10.29 -5.61 -3.19
N PRO A 185 9.63 -5.51 -2.03
CA PRO A 185 9.15 -4.22 -1.54
C PRO A 185 10.34 -3.32 -1.18
N PRO A 186 10.40 -2.07 -1.67
CA PRO A 186 11.49 -1.15 -1.34
C PRO A 186 11.36 -0.65 0.10
N THR A 187 12.51 -0.37 0.73
CA THR A 187 12.55 0.19 2.09
C THR A 187 12.01 1.61 2.10
N VAL A 188 11.03 1.89 2.97
CA VAL A 188 10.58 3.26 3.26
C VAL A 188 11.68 3.96 4.07
N LEU A 189 12.16 5.10 3.58
CA LEU A 189 13.21 5.88 4.24
C LEU A 189 12.65 7.00 5.12
N ASN A 190 11.62 7.69 4.63
CA ASN A 190 10.95 8.75 5.37
C ASN A 190 9.58 9.06 4.73
N SER A 191 8.71 9.76 5.45
CA SER A 191 7.42 10.22 4.91
C SER A 191 6.90 11.45 5.68
N ASN A 192 6.02 12.21 5.05
CA ASN A 192 5.35 13.35 5.67
C ASN A 192 3.90 13.42 5.19
N GLY A 193 2.96 13.73 6.08
CA GLY A 193 1.56 13.98 5.72
C GLY A 193 0.78 12.79 5.15
N ILE A 194 1.28 11.56 5.32
CA ILE A 194 0.60 10.33 4.90
C ILE A 194 0.27 9.48 6.13
N HIS A 195 -0.85 8.76 6.06
CA HIS A 195 -1.21 7.78 7.09
C HIS A 195 -0.88 6.38 6.57
N ASN A 196 -0.22 5.60 7.40
CA ASN A 196 0.00 4.18 7.12
C ASN A 196 -1.31 3.44 7.48
N ASP A 197 -1.80 2.53 6.62
CA ASP A 197 -3.11 1.85 6.72
C ASP A 197 -3.46 1.28 8.10
N LEU A 198 -2.46 1.02 8.93
CA LEU A 198 -2.67 0.51 10.27
C LEU A 198 -3.50 1.48 11.14
N GLU A 199 -3.32 2.78 10.98
CA GLU A 199 -4.12 3.78 11.71
C GLU A 199 -5.56 3.87 11.16
N TYR A 200 -5.74 3.64 9.86
CA TYR A 200 -7.04 3.54 9.19
C TYR A 200 -7.84 2.32 9.67
N LEU A 201 -7.17 1.19 9.95
CA LEU A 201 -7.80 -0.01 10.50
C LEU A 201 -8.46 0.28 11.85
N CYS A 202 -7.86 1.00 12.79
CA CYS A 202 -8.52 1.25 14.07
C CYS A 202 -9.57 2.37 14.04
N VAL A 203 -9.41 3.37 13.18
CA VAL A 203 -10.28 4.57 13.17
C VAL A 203 -11.48 4.43 12.24
N LYS A 204 -11.32 3.80 11.07
CA LYS A 204 -12.38 3.69 10.05
C LYS A 204 -12.87 2.26 9.83
N GLN A 205 -12.04 1.26 10.08
CA GLN A 205 -12.36 -0.15 9.79
C GLN A 205 -12.01 -1.09 10.95
N ASN A 206 -12.42 -0.72 12.18
CA ASN A 206 -11.98 -1.36 13.42
C ASN A 206 -12.20 -2.89 13.42
N PRO A 207 -11.12 -3.71 13.36
CA PRO A 207 -11.25 -5.16 13.32
C PRO A 207 -11.52 -5.77 14.70
N CYS A 208 -11.39 -5.01 15.79
CA CYS A 208 -11.65 -5.46 17.14
C CYS A 208 -13.17 -5.53 17.40
N LEU A 209 -13.65 -6.72 17.74
CA LEU A 209 -15.06 -6.96 17.98
C LEU A 209 -15.42 -6.76 19.46
N ASN A 210 -16.72 -6.73 19.76
CA ASN A 210 -17.24 -6.73 21.13
C ASN A 210 -16.72 -5.58 22.03
N GLY A 211 -16.37 -4.43 21.43
CA GLY A 211 -15.90 -3.26 22.14
C GLY A 211 -14.44 -3.34 22.60
N GLY A 212 -13.63 -4.22 22.01
CA GLY A 212 -12.18 -4.22 22.23
C GLY A 212 -11.52 -2.92 21.76
N TYR A 213 -10.53 -2.44 22.51
CA TYR A 213 -9.80 -1.22 22.14
C TYR A 213 -8.77 -1.54 21.07
N CYS A 214 -8.88 -0.87 19.93
CA CYS A 214 -7.98 -1.07 18.80
C CYS A 214 -6.79 -0.12 18.87
N SER A 215 -5.58 -0.66 18.71
CA SER A 215 -4.36 0.11 18.60
C SER A 215 -3.40 -0.53 17.59
N VAL A 216 -2.44 0.25 17.09
CA VAL A 216 -1.39 -0.24 16.20
C VAL A 216 -0.10 -0.36 17.00
N GLN A 217 0.53 -1.53 16.98
CA GLN A 217 1.82 -1.78 17.63
C GLN A 217 2.75 -2.52 16.66
N PHE A 218 3.96 -2.01 16.46
CA PHE A 218 4.99 -2.62 15.60
C PHE A 218 4.56 -2.98 14.18
N GLY A 219 3.67 -2.20 13.57
CA GLY A 219 3.22 -2.50 12.21
C GLY A 219 2.04 -3.48 12.13
N GLU A 220 1.45 -3.88 13.27
CA GLU A 220 0.30 -4.79 13.32
C GLU A 220 -0.85 -4.20 14.15
N VAL A 221 -2.07 -4.63 13.87
CA VAL A 221 -3.24 -4.28 14.68
C VAL A 221 -3.30 -5.16 15.93
N TYR A 222 -3.39 -4.49 17.08
CA TYR A 222 -3.56 -5.09 18.40
C TYR A 222 -4.92 -4.70 19.00
N CYS A 223 -5.70 -5.71 19.37
CA CYS A 223 -6.97 -5.54 20.08
C CYS A 223 -6.80 -5.84 21.56
N ASP A 224 -6.99 -4.84 22.41
CA ASP A 224 -7.10 -5.03 23.85
C ASP A 224 -8.51 -5.46 24.22
N CYS A 225 -8.63 -6.73 24.61
CA CYS A 225 -9.89 -7.34 25.03
C CYS A 225 -10.09 -7.33 26.56
N SER A 226 -9.15 -6.79 27.34
CA SER A 226 -9.13 -6.87 28.81
C SER A 226 -10.37 -6.28 29.49
N HIS A 227 -10.93 -5.23 28.89
CA HIS A 227 -12.17 -4.59 29.34
C HIS A 227 -13.44 -5.20 28.72
N THR A 228 -13.30 -6.30 27.99
CA THR A 228 -14.41 -7.04 27.39
C THR A 228 -14.56 -8.41 28.05
N ARG A 229 -15.65 -9.13 27.77
CA ARG A 229 -15.83 -10.53 28.20
C ARG A 229 -15.32 -11.53 27.17
N PHE A 230 -14.50 -11.08 26.22
CA PHE A 230 -14.07 -11.84 25.05
C PHE A 230 -12.55 -11.94 25.00
N ARG A 231 -12.03 -12.90 24.23
CA ARG A 231 -10.59 -13.15 24.04
C ARG A 231 -10.25 -13.38 22.56
N GLY A 232 -8.99 -13.66 22.30
CA GLY A 232 -8.45 -13.88 20.95
C GLY A 232 -7.96 -12.59 20.30
N LYS A 233 -7.25 -12.71 19.17
CA LYS A 233 -6.57 -11.61 18.48
C LYS A 233 -7.47 -10.42 18.13
N TYR A 234 -8.77 -10.66 17.94
CA TYR A 234 -9.77 -9.66 17.54
C TYR A 234 -10.97 -9.59 18.49
N CYS A 235 -10.82 -10.05 19.73
CA CYS A 235 -11.89 -10.07 20.76
C CYS A 235 -13.17 -10.79 20.31
N LYS A 236 -13.04 -11.84 19.49
CA LYS A 236 -14.16 -12.60 18.92
C LYS A 236 -14.60 -13.79 19.79
N GLU A 237 -13.68 -14.39 20.52
CA GLU A 237 -13.91 -15.67 21.20
C GLU A 237 -14.69 -15.47 22.50
N GLY A 238 -15.77 -16.26 22.66
CA GLY A 238 -16.86 -16.03 23.60
C GLY A 238 -16.59 -16.38 25.07
N LYS A 239 -17.00 -15.44 25.93
CA LYS A 239 -17.38 -15.50 27.36
C LYS A 239 -16.77 -16.62 28.21
N THR A 240 -15.91 -16.21 29.14
CA THR A 240 -15.71 -16.93 30.40
C THR A 240 -17.02 -16.89 31.21
N PHE A 241 -17.96 -17.80 30.92
CA PHE A 241 -19.14 -18.05 31.75
C PHE A 241 -18.81 -18.90 32.99
N LEU A 242 -17.54 -19.27 33.19
CA LEU A 242 -17.11 -20.23 34.20
C LEU A 242 -16.57 -19.62 35.51
N LEU A 243 -16.69 -18.30 35.73
CA LEU A 243 -16.21 -17.68 36.98
C LEU A 243 -17.29 -16.89 37.76
N LEU A 244 -18.52 -16.77 37.28
CA LEU A 244 -19.59 -16.06 38.01
C LEU A 244 -20.52 -16.98 38.82
N LEU A 245 -20.33 -18.30 38.79
CA LEU A 245 -21.17 -19.23 39.55
C LEU A 245 -20.61 -19.63 40.93
N CYS A 246 -19.35 -19.32 41.26
CA CYS A 246 -18.84 -19.57 42.61
C CYS A 246 -19.02 -18.38 43.58
N ASP A 247 -19.26 -17.16 43.08
CA ASP A 247 -19.46 -16.00 43.95
C ASP A 247 -20.94 -15.73 44.31
N ILE A 248 -21.90 -16.49 43.75
CA ILE A 248 -23.34 -16.28 43.99
C ILE A 248 -23.96 -17.31 44.96
N TYR A 249 -23.34 -18.48 45.16
CA TYR A 249 -23.84 -19.48 46.13
C TYR A 249 -22.77 -19.88 47.16
N PRO A 250 -22.70 -19.19 48.32
CA PRO A 250 -22.19 -19.82 49.51
C PRO A 250 -23.29 -20.72 50.06
N LEU A 251 -23.35 -22.00 49.66
CA LEU A 251 -24.16 -22.99 50.41
C LEU A 251 -23.39 -23.43 51.65
N GLY A 252 -23.32 -22.49 52.61
CA GLY A 252 -23.02 -22.76 54.00
C GLY A 252 -24.25 -23.33 54.72
N LYS A 253 -24.02 -24.47 55.37
CA LYS A 253 -24.70 -25.10 56.52
C LYS A 253 -25.96 -24.43 57.10
N LEU A 254 -26.99 -25.25 57.34
CA LEU A 254 -27.95 -25.31 58.48
C LEU A 254 -28.91 -26.47 58.11
N GLY A 255 -29.09 -27.59 58.83
CA GLY A 255 -29.33 -27.86 60.24
C GLY A 255 -30.44 -28.95 60.26
N GLY A 256 -30.40 -29.90 61.21
CA GLY A 256 -31.26 -31.10 61.28
C GLY A 256 -32.77 -30.85 61.42
N PRO A 257 -33.59 -31.90 61.66
CA PRO A 257 -33.38 -32.92 62.70
C PRO A 257 -33.01 -34.31 62.18
#